data_AF-A0A7C8NU33-F1
#
_entry.id   AF-A0A7C8NU33-F1
#
_cell.length_a   1.000
_cell.length_b   1.000
_cell.length_c   1.000
_cell.angle_alpha   90.00
_cell.angle_beta   90.00
_cell.angle_gamma   90.00
#
_symmetry.space_group_name_H-M   'P 1'
#
loop_
_entity.id
_entity.type
_entity.pdbx_description
1 polymer ?
#
loop_
_entity_poly.entity_id
_entity_poly.type
_entity_poly.pdbx_seq_one_letter_code
_entity_poly.pdbx_strand_id
1 'polypeptide(L)'
;MSAIPNTILRVSSSAVQAAARSTSKPFTRVGVVVSAGKMPKMIKVRVPSPVWNSKLRKYFHHTKDHLTHDENSACEAGDIVRIQPFVKHSKHKKHVVYEIISPFGTSERKPIETPEERDARIQADKDKKLEKKATRRANKEAKWGARADRKQHRLDKEAENAAKTEL
;
A
#
# COMPACT_ATOMS: atom_id res chain seq x y z
N MET A 1 -50.10 1.95 31.29
CA MET A 1 -49.40 0.96 30.46
C MET A 1 -48.81 1.66 29.23
N SER A 2 -47.59 2.20 29.32
CA SER A 2 -46.84 2.51 28.11
C SER A 2 -45.36 2.26 28.41
N ALA A 3 -44.81 1.25 27.75
CA ALA A 3 -43.39 0.91 27.82
C ALA A 3 -42.72 1.57 26.61
N ILE A 4 -41.85 2.54 26.85
CA ILE A 4 -40.96 3.08 25.82
C ILE A 4 -39.72 2.17 25.81
N PRO A 5 -39.46 1.39 24.74
CA PRO A 5 -38.21 0.63 24.66
C PRO A 5 -37.07 1.61 24.43
N ASN A 6 -36.19 1.73 25.44
CA ASN A 6 -34.98 2.52 25.36
C ASN A 6 -33.94 1.77 24.50
N THR A 7 -34.16 1.74 23.19
CA THR A 7 -33.23 1.13 22.24
C THR A 7 -32.13 2.12 21.93
N ILE A 8 -31.15 2.21 22.84
CA ILE A 8 -29.89 2.89 22.56
C ILE A 8 -29.17 2.05 21.51
N LEU A 9 -29.19 2.52 20.26
CA LEU A 9 -28.33 2.00 19.19
C LEU A 9 -26.88 2.15 19.64
N ARG A 10 -26.31 1.05 20.15
CA ARG A 10 -24.89 0.92 20.45
C ARG A 10 -24.14 0.87 19.12
N VAL A 11 -23.84 2.04 18.57
CA VAL A 11 -22.91 2.17 17.44
C VAL A 11 -21.62 1.45 17.86
N SER A 12 -21.29 0.39 17.13
CA SER A 12 -20.13 -0.45 17.42
C SER A 12 -18.87 0.41 17.46
N SER A 13 -18.24 0.46 18.63
CA SER A 13 -17.08 1.31 18.92
C SER A 13 -15.87 1.05 18.01
N SER A 14 -15.82 -0.11 17.34
CA SER A 14 -14.71 -0.52 16.48
C SER A 14 -14.52 0.37 15.25
N ALA A 15 -15.59 0.84 14.61
CA ALA A 15 -15.50 1.71 13.44
C ALA A 15 -15.01 3.11 13.83
N VAL A 16 -15.49 3.64 14.96
CA VAL A 16 -15.05 4.92 15.53
C VAL A 16 -13.59 4.85 16.00
N GLN A 17 -13.18 3.72 16.59
CA GLN A 17 -11.80 3.47 17.04
C GLN A 17 -10.82 3.20 15.87
N ALA A 18 -11.28 2.62 14.76
CA ALA A 18 -10.48 2.48 13.54
C ALA A 18 -10.25 3.83 12.84
N ALA A 19 -11.28 4.69 12.80
CA ALA A 19 -11.16 6.04 12.27
C ALA A 19 -10.29 6.97 13.15
N ALA A 20 -10.32 6.81 14.48
CA ALA A 20 -9.53 7.63 15.40
C ALA A 20 -8.01 7.32 15.39
N ARG A 21 -7.60 6.10 14.97
CA ARG A 21 -6.20 5.67 14.89
C ARG A 21 -5.39 6.35 13.77
N SER A 22 -6.04 7.03 12.82
CA SER A 22 -5.39 7.65 11.65
C SER A 22 -5.06 9.14 11.83
N THR A 23 -5.31 9.72 13.01
CA THR A 23 -5.21 11.17 13.23
C THR A 23 -3.78 11.70 13.40
N SER A 24 -2.76 10.82 13.48
CA SER A 24 -1.36 11.26 13.51
C SER A 24 -0.88 11.64 12.12
N LYS A 25 -0.34 12.87 11.98
CA LYS A 25 0.37 13.32 10.78
C LYS A 25 1.36 12.24 10.32
N PRO A 26 1.41 11.89 9.02
CA PRO A 26 2.38 10.91 8.54
C PRO A 26 3.80 11.37 8.85
N PHE A 27 4.68 10.41 9.18
CA PHE A 27 6.10 10.69 9.36
C PHE A 27 6.70 11.18 8.04
N THR A 28 7.14 12.42 7.99
CA THR A 28 7.73 13.03 6.79
C THR A 28 9.12 13.58 7.06
N ARG A 29 9.96 13.62 6.02
CA ARG A 29 11.29 14.24 6.06
C ARG A 29 11.37 15.33 5.01
N VAL A 30 12.11 16.39 5.30
CA VAL A 30 12.37 17.46 4.33
C VAL A 30 13.77 17.28 3.76
N GLY A 31 13.90 17.48 2.46
CA GLY A 31 15.19 17.39 1.79
C GLY A 31 15.22 18.22 0.50
N VAL A 32 16.41 18.31 -0.07
CA VAL A 32 16.66 19.03 -1.33
C VAL A 32 16.84 18.03 -2.45
N VAL A 33 16.24 18.30 -3.61
CA VAL A 33 16.41 17.48 -4.80
C VAL A 33 17.80 17.73 -5.39
N VAL A 34 18.66 16.71 -5.40
CA VAL A 34 20.02 16.78 -5.96
C VAL A 34 20.01 16.54 -7.46
N SER A 35 19.19 15.60 -7.92
CA SER A 35 19.06 15.31 -9.35
C SER A 35 17.65 14.84 -9.70
N ALA A 36 17.07 15.49 -10.70
CA ALA A 36 15.83 15.12 -11.38
C ALA A 36 16.12 14.82 -12.86
N GLY A 37 15.20 14.13 -13.55
CA GLY A 37 15.27 13.88 -15.00
C GLY A 37 16.25 12.80 -15.47
N LYS A 38 17.20 12.35 -14.63
CA LYS A 38 18.15 11.28 -15.00
C LYS A 38 17.51 9.89 -15.08
N MET A 39 16.40 9.68 -14.37
CA MET A 39 15.70 8.41 -14.30
C MET A 39 14.19 8.66 -14.35
N PRO A 40 13.41 7.79 -15.01
CA PRO A 40 11.97 8.00 -15.14
C PRO A 40 11.27 7.88 -13.78
N LYS A 41 10.35 8.80 -13.51
CA LYS A 41 9.49 8.83 -12.31
C LYS A 41 10.27 8.72 -10.99
N MET A 42 11.51 9.21 -10.98
CA MET A 42 12.42 9.05 -9.84
C MET A 42 13.33 10.26 -9.68
N ILE A 43 13.51 10.65 -8.43
CA ILE A 43 14.43 11.71 -8.04
C ILE A 43 15.37 11.24 -6.92
N LYS A 44 16.52 11.91 -6.83
CA LYS A 44 17.48 11.73 -5.73
C LYS A 44 17.37 12.92 -4.78
N VAL A 45 16.91 12.67 -3.56
CA VAL A 45 16.66 13.69 -2.52
C VAL A 45 17.70 13.55 -1.41
N ARG A 46 18.36 14.65 -1.06
CA ARG A 46 19.30 14.72 0.06
C ARG A 46 18.59 15.22 1.31
N VAL A 47 18.58 14.40 2.35
CA VAL A 47 17.97 14.72 3.63
C VAL A 47 19.06 14.98 4.67
N PRO A 48 19.12 16.17 5.28
CA PRO A 48 19.99 16.43 6.41
C PRO A 48 19.42 15.78 7.68
N SER A 49 20.29 15.16 8.48
CA SER A 49 19.99 14.57 9.78
C SER A 49 21.04 15.04 10.78
N PRO A 50 20.66 15.72 11.88
CA PRO A 50 21.60 16.04 12.94
C PRO A 50 22.04 14.74 13.63
N VAL A 51 23.35 14.55 13.79
CA VAL A 51 23.96 13.42 14.48
C VAL A 51 24.77 13.98 15.64
N TRP A 52 24.53 13.43 16.83
CA TRP A 52 25.29 13.77 18.03
C TRP A 52 26.67 13.14 17.99
N ASN A 53 27.72 13.95 18.13
CA ASN A 53 29.06 13.44 18.37
C ASN A 53 29.37 13.47 19.87
N SER A 54 29.56 12.30 20.49
CA SER A 54 29.79 12.18 21.94
C SER A 54 31.13 12.76 22.39
N LYS A 55 32.19 12.67 21.57
CA LYS A 55 33.53 13.18 21.91
C LYS A 55 33.54 14.71 21.94
N LEU A 56 32.91 15.34 20.95
CA LEU A 56 32.87 16.79 20.81
C LEU A 56 31.65 17.44 21.48
N ARG A 57 30.70 16.63 21.96
CA ARG A 57 29.43 17.05 22.58
C ARG A 57 28.69 18.11 21.76
N LYS A 58 28.66 17.92 20.43
CA LYS A 58 28.02 18.83 19.47
C LYS A 58 27.26 18.04 18.41
N TYR A 59 26.16 18.61 17.93
CA TYR A 59 25.42 18.10 16.78
C TYR A 59 26.11 18.52 15.48
N PHE A 60 26.28 17.55 14.58
CA PHE A 60 26.76 17.76 13.21
C PHE A 60 25.69 17.36 12.21
N HIS A 61 25.62 18.06 11.08
CA HIS A 61 24.70 17.67 10.01
C HIS A 61 25.31 16.53 9.19
N HIS A 62 24.67 15.37 9.25
CA HIS A 62 24.95 14.26 8.35
C HIS A 62 23.89 14.21 7.27
N THR A 63 24.29 14.15 6.00
CA THR A 63 23.34 14.11 4.88
C THR A 63 23.20 12.69 4.34
N LYS A 64 21.97 12.22 4.13
CA LYS A 64 21.69 10.94 3.48
C LYS A 64 20.87 11.14 2.21
N ASP A 65 21.30 10.49 1.14
CA ASP A 65 20.58 10.52 -0.12
C ASP A 65 19.52 9.41 -0.17
N HIS A 66 18.31 9.76 -0.59
CA HIS A 66 17.18 8.87 -0.74
C HIS A 66 16.68 8.89 -2.18
N LEU A 67 16.36 7.70 -2.69
CA LEU A 67 15.65 7.57 -3.97
C LEU A 67 14.15 7.63 -3.69
N THR A 68 13.50 8.59 -4.33
CA THR A 68 12.09 8.93 -4.11
C THR A 68 11.31 8.75 -5.41
N HIS A 69 10.11 8.21 -5.31
CA HIS A 69 9.17 8.08 -6.42
C HIS A 69 8.39 9.38 -6.63
N ASP A 70 8.30 9.81 -7.89
CA ASP A 70 7.52 10.96 -8.35
C ASP A 70 6.79 10.52 -9.62
N GLU A 71 5.46 10.37 -9.58
CA GLU A 71 4.72 9.81 -10.72
C GLU A 71 4.74 10.74 -11.92
N ASN A 72 4.44 12.02 -11.70
CA ASN A 72 4.23 12.99 -12.76
C ASN A 72 5.55 13.63 -13.20
N SER A 73 6.66 13.32 -12.52
CA SER A 73 7.98 13.92 -12.75
C SER A 73 7.89 15.44 -12.70
N ALA A 74 7.26 15.94 -11.64
CA ALA A 74 6.99 17.36 -11.41
C ALA A 74 8.17 18.08 -10.74
N CYS A 75 9.05 17.35 -10.06
CA CYS A 75 10.16 17.92 -9.31
C CYS A 75 11.37 18.22 -10.20
N GLU A 76 12.03 19.35 -9.95
CA GLU A 76 13.28 19.75 -10.60
C GLU A 76 14.47 19.70 -9.63
N ALA A 77 15.69 19.79 -10.15
CA ALA A 77 16.88 19.86 -9.30
C ALA A 77 16.93 21.20 -8.56
N GLY A 78 17.19 21.17 -7.25
CA GLY A 78 17.20 22.35 -6.38
C GLY A 78 15.91 22.55 -5.57
N ASP A 79 14.83 21.84 -5.89
CA ASP A 79 13.57 21.93 -5.14
C ASP A 79 13.72 21.46 -3.69
N ILE A 80 12.99 22.10 -2.78
CA ILE A 80 12.82 21.62 -1.40
C ILE A 80 11.52 20.83 -1.34
N VAL A 81 11.64 19.54 -1.02
CA VAL A 81 10.52 18.60 -1.04
C VAL A 81 10.32 17.95 0.30
N ARG A 82 9.05 17.67 0.63
CA ARG A 82 8.68 16.79 1.73
C ARG A 82 8.52 15.38 1.18
N ILE A 83 9.27 14.43 1.74
CA ILE A 83 9.19 13.02 1.38
C ILE A 83 8.55 12.22 2.51
N GLN A 84 7.76 11.22 2.12
CA GLN A 84 7.11 10.27 3.03
C GLN A 84 7.64 8.86 2.75
N PRO A 85 7.89 8.02 3.77
CA PRO A 85 8.13 6.61 3.56
C PRO A 85 6.89 5.97 2.93
N PHE A 86 7.10 5.08 1.97
CA PHE A 86 6.04 4.51 1.17
C PHE A 86 6.23 3.00 0.97
N VAL A 87 5.20 2.32 0.45
CA VAL A 87 5.33 0.94 -0.01
C VAL A 87 6.42 0.90 -1.08
N LYS A 88 7.37 -0.01 -0.89
CA LYS A 88 8.55 -0.11 -1.74
C LYS A 88 8.17 -0.37 -3.20
N HIS A 89 8.34 0.61 -4.09
CA HIS A 89 8.17 0.43 -5.55
C HIS A 89 9.33 -0.31 -6.21
N SER A 90 10.55 -0.15 -5.69
CA SER A 90 11.77 -0.76 -6.22
C SER A 90 12.80 -1.03 -5.12
N LYS A 91 13.90 -1.74 -5.40
CA LYS A 91 14.91 -2.17 -4.41
C LYS A 91 15.37 -1.03 -3.49
N HIS A 92 15.56 0.16 -4.04
CA HIS A 92 16.09 1.33 -3.33
C HIS A 92 15.06 2.47 -3.15
N LYS A 93 13.99 2.50 -3.96
CA LYS A 93 12.92 3.51 -3.90
C LYS A 93 11.95 3.18 -2.77
N LYS A 94 12.15 3.82 -1.62
CA LYS A 94 11.37 3.60 -0.38
C LYS A 94 10.51 4.80 0.02
N HIS A 95 10.68 5.93 -0.67
CA HIS A 95 10.00 7.17 -0.35
C HIS A 95 9.19 7.63 -1.56
N VAL A 96 8.16 8.42 -1.29
CA VAL A 96 7.36 9.14 -2.28
C VAL A 96 7.38 10.63 -1.97
N VAL A 97 7.24 11.47 -2.99
CA VAL A 97 7.05 12.91 -2.81
C VAL A 97 5.66 13.16 -2.22
N TYR A 98 5.60 13.88 -1.11
CA TYR A 98 4.35 14.28 -0.47
C TYR A 98 3.89 15.64 -0.99
N GLU A 99 4.77 16.64 -0.94
CA GLU A 99 4.53 17.98 -1.45
C GLU A 99 5.87 18.66 -1.79
N ILE A 100 5.82 19.65 -2.69
CA ILE A 100 6.93 20.59 -2.91
C ILE A 100 6.73 21.75 -1.93
N ILE A 101 7.71 21.97 -1.06
CA ILE A 101 7.67 23.05 -0.05
C ILE A 101 8.10 24.37 -0.69
N SER A 102 9.21 24.34 -1.42
CA SER A 102 9.74 25.50 -2.13
C SER A 102 10.16 25.06 -3.52
N PRO A 103 9.48 25.52 -4.57
CA PRO A 103 9.95 25.34 -5.94
C PRO A 103 11.21 26.19 -6.16
N PHE A 104 12.16 25.65 -6.92
CA PHE A 104 13.30 26.37 -7.47
C PHE A 104 13.00 26.86 -8.89
N GLY A 105 13.10 28.17 -9.14
CA GLY A 105 12.82 28.76 -10.45
C GLY A 105 11.33 29.03 -10.74
N THR A 106 11.02 29.34 -12.00
CA THR A 106 9.71 29.86 -12.46
C THR A 106 9.06 28.98 -13.54
N SER A 107 9.46 27.71 -13.66
CA SER A 107 8.88 26.81 -14.66
C SER A 107 7.43 26.42 -14.33
N GLU A 108 6.59 26.29 -15.36
CA GLU A 108 5.27 25.69 -15.23
C GLU A 108 5.40 24.20 -14.94
N ARG A 109 4.84 23.73 -13.82
CA ARG A 109 5.03 22.35 -13.34
C ARG A 109 3.76 21.54 -13.43
N LYS A 110 3.96 20.23 -13.59
CA LYS A 110 2.86 19.26 -13.50
C LYS A 110 2.35 19.18 -12.05
N PRO A 111 1.04 18.97 -11.85
CA PRO A 111 0.50 18.67 -10.53
C PRO A 111 1.13 17.40 -9.94
N ILE A 112 1.37 17.39 -8.64
CA ILE A 112 1.82 16.20 -7.91
C ILE A 112 0.60 15.34 -7.58
N GLU A 113 0.75 14.01 -7.61
CA GLU A 113 -0.27 13.10 -7.09
C GLU A 113 -0.63 13.45 -5.64
N THR A 114 -1.92 13.68 -5.40
CA THR A 114 -2.41 13.87 -4.05
C THR A 114 -2.27 12.56 -3.24
N PRO A 115 -2.10 12.62 -1.91
CA PRO A 115 -2.05 11.42 -1.08
C PRO A 115 -3.28 10.52 -1.25
N GLU A 116 -4.46 11.12 -1.47
CA GLU A 116 -5.73 10.42 -1.64
C GLU A 116 -5.76 9.62 -2.95
N GLU A 117 -5.36 10.22 -4.07
CA GLU A 117 -5.23 9.54 -5.36
C GLU A 117 -4.23 8.38 -5.27
N ARG A 118 -3.13 8.60 -4.55
CA ARG A 118 -2.11 7.57 -4.33
C ARG A 118 -2.67 6.39 -3.56
N ASP A 119 -3.39 6.63 -2.47
CA ASP A 119 -3.98 5.58 -1.66
C ASP A 119 -5.08 4.84 -2.41
N ALA A 120 -5.92 5.55 -3.18
CA ALA A 120 -6.92 4.95 -4.05
C ALA A 120 -6.29 4.01 -5.09
N ARG A 121 -5.18 4.42 -5.73
CA ARG A 121 -4.40 3.57 -6.64
C ARG A 121 -3.93 2.28 -5.95
N ILE A 122 -3.39 2.38 -4.74
CA ILE A 122 -2.92 1.21 -3.97
C ILE A 122 -4.08 0.28 -3.61
N GLN A 123 -5.22 0.83 -3.19
CA GLN A 123 -6.39 0.01 -2.85
C GLN A 123 -6.89 -0.72 -4.09
N ALA A 124 -7.04 -0.04 -5.23
CA ALA A 124 -7.43 -0.66 -6.48
C ALA A 124 -6.47 -1.80 -6.91
N ASP A 125 -5.16 -1.63 -6.74
CA ASP A 125 -4.18 -2.67 -7.03
C ASP A 125 -4.29 -3.88 -6.08
N LYS A 126 -4.61 -3.64 -4.80
CA LYS A 126 -4.85 -4.70 -3.81
C LYS A 126 -6.15 -5.45 -4.11
N ASP A 127 -7.21 -4.74 -4.45
CA ASP A 127 -8.54 -5.30 -4.73
C ASP A 127 -8.50 -6.20 -5.96
N LYS A 128 -7.90 -5.72 -7.06
CA LYS A 128 -7.63 -6.53 -8.27
C LYS A 128 -6.86 -7.80 -7.95
N LYS A 129 -5.89 -7.73 -7.03
CA LYS A 129 -5.09 -8.89 -6.61
C LYS A 129 -5.92 -9.86 -5.76
N LEU A 130 -6.81 -9.35 -4.91
CA LEU A 130 -7.72 -10.16 -4.10
C LEU A 130 -8.73 -10.89 -4.97
N GLU A 131 -9.35 -10.20 -5.93
CA GLU A 131 -10.26 -10.77 -6.92
C GLU A 131 -9.60 -11.92 -7.71
N LYS A 132 -8.39 -11.69 -8.24
CA LYS A 132 -7.61 -12.74 -8.94
C LYS A 132 -7.29 -13.94 -8.05
N LYS A 133 -7.08 -13.74 -6.75
CA LYS A 133 -6.86 -14.83 -5.81
C LYS A 133 -8.15 -15.59 -5.52
N ALA A 134 -9.28 -14.88 -5.38
CA ALA A 134 -10.59 -15.46 -5.15
C ALA A 134 -11.02 -16.33 -6.33
N THR A 135 -10.88 -15.84 -7.57
CA THR A 135 -11.17 -16.62 -8.78
C THR A 135 -10.28 -17.85 -8.90
N ARG A 136 -8.97 -17.72 -8.63
CA ARG A 136 -8.05 -18.85 -8.61
C ARG A 136 -8.42 -19.90 -7.55
N ARG A 137 -8.89 -19.47 -6.38
CA ARG A 137 -9.34 -20.35 -5.30
C ARG A 137 -10.64 -21.07 -5.71
N ALA A 138 -11.62 -20.35 -6.22
CA ALA A 138 -12.87 -20.91 -6.71
C ALA A 138 -12.64 -21.93 -7.83
N ASN A 139 -11.79 -21.61 -8.81
CA ASN A 139 -11.43 -22.55 -9.89
C ASN A 139 -10.72 -23.80 -9.36
N LYS A 140 -9.87 -23.66 -8.32
CA LYS A 140 -9.20 -24.80 -7.68
C LYS A 140 -10.20 -25.67 -6.90
N GLU A 141 -11.12 -25.05 -6.18
CA GLU A 141 -12.20 -25.73 -5.43
C GLU A 141 -13.12 -26.47 -6.39
N ALA A 142 -13.56 -25.85 -7.49
CA ALA A 142 -14.36 -26.49 -8.54
C ALA A 142 -13.63 -27.69 -9.18
N LYS A 143 -12.34 -27.54 -9.50
CA LYS A 143 -11.51 -28.63 -10.05
C LYS A 143 -11.37 -29.80 -9.06
N TRP A 144 -11.15 -29.51 -7.77
CA TRP A 144 -11.04 -30.54 -6.75
C TRP A 144 -12.39 -31.22 -6.48
N GLY A 145 -13.48 -30.46 -6.43
CA GLY A 145 -14.85 -30.95 -6.35
C GLY A 145 -15.15 -31.93 -7.48
N ALA A 146 -14.97 -31.52 -8.74
CA ALA A 146 -15.20 -32.39 -9.90
C ALA A 146 -14.34 -33.67 -9.90
N ARG A 147 -13.13 -33.63 -9.31
CA ARG A 147 -12.28 -34.82 -9.14
C ARG A 147 -12.84 -35.75 -8.05
N ALA A 148 -13.32 -35.19 -6.94
CA ALA A 148 -13.97 -35.94 -5.88
C ALA A 148 -15.26 -36.60 -6.40
N ASP A 149 -16.11 -35.84 -7.12
CA ASP A 149 -17.35 -36.34 -7.72
C ASP A 149 -17.08 -37.50 -8.68
N ARG A 150 -16.07 -37.38 -9.55
CA ARG A 150 -15.65 -38.46 -10.46
C ARG A 150 -15.16 -39.70 -9.72
N LYS A 151 -14.50 -39.52 -8.56
CA LYS A 151 -14.04 -40.65 -7.72
C LYS A 151 -15.23 -41.32 -7.05
N GLN A 152 -16.16 -40.56 -6.48
CA GLN A 152 -17.38 -41.09 -5.86
C GLN A 152 -18.21 -41.87 -6.88
N HIS A 153 -18.51 -41.27 -8.03
CA HIS A 153 -19.23 -41.97 -9.10
C HIS A 153 -18.54 -43.26 -9.57
N ARG A 154 -17.20 -43.35 -9.51
CA ARG A 154 -16.49 -44.59 -9.81
C ARG A 154 -16.72 -45.65 -8.72
N LEU A 155 -16.59 -45.26 -7.46
CA LEU A 155 -16.83 -46.15 -6.31
C LEU A 155 -18.29 -46.62 -6.28
N ASP A 156 -19.24 -45.73 -6.56
CA ASP A 156 -20.67 -46.06 -6.62
C ASP A 156 -20.94 -47.12 -7.70
N LYS A 157 -20.33 -46.97 -8.89
CA LYS A 157 -20.42 -47.99 -9.96
C LYS A 157 -19.76 -49.32 -9.59
N GLU A 158 -18.61 -49.28 -8.93
CA GLU A 158 -17.93 -50.49 -8.46
C GLU A 158 -18.79 -51.24 -7.43
N ALA A 159 -19.45 -50.53 -6.51
CA ALA A 159 -20.39 -51.10 -5.56
C ALA A 159 -21.64 -51.70 -6.22
N GLU A 160 -22.21 -51.00 -7.21
CA GLU A 160 -23.35 -51.51 -7.99
C GLU A 160 -22.98 -52.80 -8.73
N ASN A 161 -21.79 -52.87 -9.33
CA ASN A 161 -21.32 -54.06 -10.03
C ASN A 161 -21.06 -55.22 -9.06
N ALA A 162 -20.45 -54.97 -7.90
CA ALA A 162 -20.22 -55.98 -6.87
C ALA A 162 -21.54 -56.60 -6.37
N ALA A 163 -22.56 -55.78 -6.12
CA ALA A 163 -23.89 -56.24 -5.71
C ALA A 163 -24.58 -57.12 -6.77
N LYS A 164 -24.26 -56.92 -8.06
CA LYS A 164 -24.79 -57.75 -9.15
C LYS A 164 -24.05 -59.08 -9.31
N THR A 165 -22.79 -59.18 -8.90
CA THR A 165 -22.01 -60.43 -8.95
C THR A 165 -22.28 -61.40 -7.80
N GLU A 166 -22.90 -60.94 -6.71
CA GLU A 166 -23.23 -61.77 -5.54
C GLU A 166 -24.66 -62.36 -5.59
N LEU A 167 -25.43 -62.08 -6.66
CA LEU A 167 -26.75 -62.66 -6.98
C LEU A 167 -26.62 -63.70 -8.09
#